data_AF-A0A0D8Y625-F1
#
_entry.id   AF-A0A0D8Y625-F1
#
_cell.length_a   1.000
_cell.length_b   1.000
_cell.length_c   1.000
_cell.angle_alpha   90.00
_cell.angle_beta   90.00
_cell.angle_gamma   90.00
#
_symmetry.space_group_name_H-M   'P 1'
#
loop_
_entity.id
_entity.type
_entity.pdbx_description
1 polymer ?
#
loop_
_entity_poly.entity_id
_entity_poly.type
_entity_poly.pdbx_seq_one_letter_code
_entity_poly.pdbx_strand_id
1 'polypeptide(L)'
;MSRLVIQKVFPTFPKRTLLYNSVVSHRNLATEASPEDYGYYPDPLEHATGREKKMLLARLAGDDRYEPKVYYRAESSTKERPNLVPSHFPDRIIGCLCKFQYYLKKKVELES
;
A
#
# COMPACT_ATOMS: atom_id res chain seq x y z
N MET A 1 9.56 -50.40 83.12
CA MET A 1 9.46 -48.92 83.23
C MET A 1 10.55 -48.30 82.37
N SER A 2 10.26 -47.92 81.13
CA SER A 2 11.05 -46.92 80.39
C SER A 2 10.28 -46.54 79.12
N ARG A 3 9.52 -45.45 79.24
CA ARG A 3 8.76 -44.83 78.15
C ARG A 3 9.73 -43.93 77.39
N LEU A 4 10.17 -44.33 76.19
CA LEU A 4 11.02 -43.48 75.36
C LEU A 4 10.15 -42.45 74.63
N VAL A 5 10.31 -41.19 75.02
CA VAL A 5 9.63 -40.03 74.43
C VAL A 5 10.41 -39.60 73.19
N ILE A 6 9.78 -39.63 72.02
CA ILE A 6 10.33 -39.09 70.78
C ILE A 6 10.08 -37.58 70.77
N GLN A 7 11.10 -36.77 71.10
CA GLN A 7 11.07 -35.33 70.88
C GLN A 7 11.29 -35.05 69.37
N LYS A 8 10.24 -34.60 68.69
CA LYS A 8 10.36 -34.04 67.34
C LYS A 8 10.89 -32.61 67.45
N VAL A 9 12.17 -32.41 67.14
CA VAL A 9 12.74 -31.08 66.95
C VAL A 9 12.41 -30.62 65.54
N PHE A 10 11.47 -29.68 65.41
CA PHE A 10 11.22 -29.01 64.14
C PHE A 10 12.24 -27.89 63.97
N PRO A 11 13.08 -27.87 62.92
CA PRO A 11 13.92 -26.72 62.66
C PRO A 11 13.03 -25.55 62.20
N THR A 12 13.05 -24.47 62.96
CA THR A 12 12.50 -23.18 62.53
C THR A 12 13.36 -22.64 61.40
N PHE A 13 12.90 -22.84 60.15
CA PHE A 13 13.50 -22.19 58.99
C PHE A 13 13.35 -20.67 59.13
N PRO A 14 14.45 -19.87 59.09
CA PRO A 14 14.31 -18.43 59.04
C PRO A 14 13.65 -18.06 57.71
N LYS A 15 12.56 -17.31 57.78
CA LYS A 15 11.93 -16.69 56.61
C LYS A 15 12.93 -15.72 56.01
N ARG A 16 13.65 -16.15 54.97
CA ARG A 16 14.41 -15.26 54.09
C ARG A 16 13.39 -14.36 53.40
N THR A 17 13.29 -13.12 53.86
CA THR A 17 12.60 -12.06 53.13
C THR A 17 13.36 -11.87 51.82
N LEU A 18 12.85 -12.47 50.74
CA LEU A 18 13.32 -12.14 49.40
C LEU A 18 12.88 -10.69 49.16
N LEU A 19 13.82 -9.76 49.27
CA LEU A 19 13.66 -8.44 48.67
C LEU A 19 13.58 -8.69 47.16
N TYR A 20 12.35 -8.84 46.69
CA TYR A 20 12.02 -8.81 45.27
C TYR A 20 12.33 -7.39 44.81
N ASN A 21 13.57 -7.18 44.37
CA ASN A 21 13.87 -6.06 43.50
C ASN A 21 13.13 -6.36 42.20
N SER A 22 11.90 -5.84 42.06
CA SER A 22 11.29 -5.67 40.75
C SER A 22 12.17 -4.70 39.98
N VAL A 23 13.22 -5.20 39.34
CA VAL A 23 13.75 -4.50 38.18
C VAL A 23 12.68 -4.69 37.11
N VAL A 24 11.66 -3.82 37.14
CA VAL A 24 10.82 -3.60 35.96
C VAL A 24 11.77 -3.00 34.94
N SER A 25 12.42 -3.88 34.18
CA SER A 25 13.08 -3.50 32.94
C SER A 25 11.95 -3.02 32.04
N HIS A 26 11.71 -1.70 32.06
CA HIS A 26 11.02 -1.06 30.97
C HIS A 26 11.85 -1.40 29.74
N ARG A 27 11.38 -2.36 28.94
CA ARG A 27 11.95 -2.59 27.63
C ARG A 27 11.73 -1.28 26.91
N ASN A 28 12.80 -0.53 26.64
CA ASN A 28 12.71 0.64 25.79
C ASN A 28 12.08 0.16 24.49
N LEU A 29 10.89 0.70 24.15
CA LEU A 29 10.32 0.50 22.83
C LEU A 29 11.37 0.98 21.83
N ALA A 30 11.64 0.20 20.79
CA ALA A 30 12.57 0.60 19.76
C ALA A 30 12.14 1.96 19.21
N THR A 31 13.03 2.95 19.32
CA THR A 31 12.77 4.34 18.93
C THR A 31 12.64 4.47 17.41
N GLU A 32 13.21 3.51 16.68
CA GLU A 32 13.22 3.46 15.23
C GLU A 32 13.08 2.02 14.73
N ALA A 33 12.32 1.84 13.65
CA ALA A 33 12.32 0.62 12.88
C ALA A 33 13.51 0.67 11.93
N SER A 34 14.59 -0.07 12.22
CA SER A 34 15.69 -0.19 11.26
C SER A 34 15.18 -0.98 10.05
N PRO A 35 15.38 -0.51 8.79
CA PRO A 35 14.92 -1.24 7.60
C PRO A 35 15.51 -2.66 7.47
N GLU A 36 16.66 -2.88 8.12
CA GLU A 36 17.41 -4.14 8.15
C GLU A 36 16.68 -5.21 8.99
N ASP A 37 15.97 -4.80 10.04
CA ASP A 37 15.23 -5.69 10.95
C ASP A 37 13.96 -6.30 10.31
N TYR A 38 13.44 -5.70 9.23
CA TYR A 38 12.22 -6.12 8.55
C TYR A 38 12.45 -6.87 7.23
N GLY A 39 13.71 -7.07 6.82
CA GLY A 39 14.07 -7.82 5.62
C GLY A 39 13.92 -7.03 4.30
N TYR A 40 14.14 -7.73 3.18
CA TYR A 40 14.11 -7.17 1.82
C TYR A 40 12.80 -6.42 1.56
N TYR A 41 12.87 -5.11 1.28
CA TYR A 41 11.70 -4.34 0.89
C TYR A 41 11.22 -4.86 -0.45
N PRO A 42 10.02 -5.40 -0.50
CA PRO A 42 9.63 -6.17 -1.65
C PRO A 42 9.12 -5.25 -2.76
N ASP A 43 9.32 -5.67 -4.01
CA ASP A 43 9.00 -4.83 -5.17
C ASP A 43 7.51 -4.43 -5.13
N PRO A 44 7.18 -3.14 -5.31
CA PRO A 44 5.80 -2.69 -5.47
C PRO A 44 4.97 -3.55 -6.44
N LEU A 45 5.57 -4.14 -7.48
CA LEU A 45 4.88 -5.02 -8.42
C LEU A 45 4.46 -6.37 -7.79
N GLU A 46 5.28 -6.92 -6.89
CA GLU A 46 4.99 -8.18 -6.20
C GLU A 46 3.93 -8.00 -5.13
N HIS A 47 3.92 -6.83 -4.46
CA HIS A 47 3.00 -6.48 -3.38
C HIS A 47 1.65 -5.99 -3.85
N ALA A 48 1.60 -5.40 -5.04
CA ALA A 48 0.35 -4.98 -5.63
C ALA A 48 -0.60 -6.18 -5.81
N THR A 49 -1.87 -6.00 -5.48
CA THR A 49 -2.91 -7.02 -5.67
C THR A 49 -4.11 -6.47 -6.45
N GLY A 50 -4.89 -7.37 -7.04
CA GLY A 50 -6.14 -7.01 -7.70
C GLY A 50 -5.97 -6.08 -8.92
N ARG A 51 -6.66 -4.93 -8.91
CA ARG A 51 -6.68 -3.97 -10.02
C ARG A 51 -5.35 -3.24 -10.17
N GLU A 52 -4.69 -2.94 -9.07
CA GLU A 52 -3.41 -2.23 -9.06
C GLU A 52 -2.33 -3.04 -9.81
N LYS A 53 -2.20 -4.33 -9.49
CA LYS A 53 -1.26 -5.22 -10.19
C LYS A 53 -1.53 -5.29 -11.69
N LYS A 54 -2.80 -5.37 -12.09
CA LYS A 54 -3.19 -5.38 -13.51
C LYS A 54 -2.82 -4.09 -14.23
N MET A 55 -2.98 -2.94 -13.57
CA MET A 55 -2.59 -1.64 -14.11
C MET A 55 -1.06 -1.53 -14.26
N LEU A 56 -0.30 -1.96 -13.25
CA LEU A 56 1.17 -1.95 -13.30
C LEU A 56 1.72 -2.85 -14.40
N LEU A 57 1.19 -4.07 -14.52
CA LEU A 57 1.59 -5.00 -15.59
C LEU A 57 1.25 -4.46 -16.98
N ALA A 58 0.08 -3.87 -17.16
CA ALA A 58 -0.31 -3.24 -18.42
C ALA A 58 0.65 -2.09 -18.78
N ARG A 59 0.98 -1.23 -17.82
CA ARG A 59 1.91 -0.12 -18.03
C ARG A 59 3.31 -0.61 -18.42
N LEU A 60 3.81 -1.67 -17.77
CA LEU A 60 5.09 -2.29 -18.12
C LEU A 60 5.08 -2.92 -19.52
N ALA A 61 3.94 -3.47 -19.94
CA ALA A 61 3.74 -3.99 -21.29
C ALA A 61 3.53 -2.90 -22.35
N GLY A 62 3.46 -1.62 -21.97
CA GLY A 62 3.12 -0.51 -22.87
C GLY A 62 1.64 -0.49 -23.28
N ASP A 63 0.78 -1.14 -22.51
CA ASP A 63 -0.65 -1.23 -22.75
C ASP A 63 -1.40 -0.14 -21.98
N ASP A 64 -2.13 0.70 -22.72
CA ASP A 64 -2.75 1.93 -22.25
C ASP A 64 -4.26 1.78 -21.93
N ARG A 65 -4.76 0.55 -21.81
CA ARG A 65 -6.18 0.25 -21.51
C ARG A 65 -6.72 0.90 -20.25
N TYR A 66 -5.88 1.13 -19.24
CA TYR A 66 -6.29 1.69 -17.94
C TYR A 66 -6.05 3.19 -17.82
N GLU A 67 -5.45 3.82 -18.82
CA GLU A 67 -5.11 5.24 -18.80
C GLU A 67 -6.24 6.09 -19.42
N PRO A 68 -6.60 7.22 -18.80
CA PRO A 68 -7.62 8.11 -19.35
C PRO A 68 -7.08 8.79 -20.62
N LYS A 69 -7.66 8.44 -21.77
CA LYS A 69 -7.31 9.04 -23.06
C LYS A 69 -8.22 10.20 -23.42
N VAL A 70 -7.62 11.32 -23.79
CA VAL A 70 -8.33 12.46 -24.38
C VAL A 70 -8.26 12.34 -25.90
N TYR A 71 -9.42 12.15 -26.54
CA TYR A 71 -9.53 12.12 -27.99
C TYR A 71 -9.91 13.49 -28.51
N TYR A 72 -9.02 14.10 -29.29
CA TYR A 72 -9.29 15.37 -29.94
C TYR A 72 -10.24 15.19 -31.12
N ARG A 73 -11.18 16.12 -31.28
CA ARG A 73 -11.97 16.23 -32.52
C ARG A 73 -11.06 16.55 -33.70
N ALA A 74 -11.15 15.76 -34.77
CA ALA A 74 -10.52 16.09 -36.05
C ALA A 74 -11.15 17.35 -36.67
N GLU A 75 -10.33 18.19 -37.31
CA GLU A 75 -10.78 19.47 -37.89
C GLU A 75 -11.91 19.29 -38.90
N SER A 76 -11.80 18.26 -39.75
CA SER A 76 -12.78 17.94 -40.79
C SER A 76 -13.61 16.69 -40.42
N SER A 77 -14.17 16.63 -39.21
CA SER A 77 -15.07 15.53 -38.83
C SER A 77 -16.41 15.69 -39.55
N THR A 78 -16.71 14.80 -40.50
CA THR A 78 -17.99 14.76 -41.22
C THR A 78 -18.78 13.49 -40.86
N LYS A 79 -19.96 13.32 -41.43
CA LYS A 79 -20.77 12.11 -41.23
C LYS A 79 -20.15 10.90 -41.92
N GLU A 80 -19.55 11.12 -43.08
CA GLU A 80 -18.88 10.10 -43.91
C GLU A 80 -17.53 9.69 -43.28
N ARG A 81 -16.86 10.64 -42.62
CA ARG A 81 -15.58 10.43 -41.92
C ARG A 81 -15.66 10.93 -40.48
N PRO A 82 -16.33 10.18 -39.58
CA PRO A 82 -16.47 10.57 -38.18
C PRO A 82 -15.17 10.38 -37.40
N ASN A 83 -15.09 11.01 -36.23
CA ASN A 83 -14.00 10.76 -35.29
C ASN A 83 -14.20 9.39 -34.63
N LEU A 84 -13.24 8.48 -34.80
CA LEU A 84 -13.31 7.14 -34.23
C LEU A 84 -12.79 7.17 -32.80
N VAL A 85 -13.66 6.79 -31.86
CA VAL A 85 -13.30 6.69 -30.44
C VAL A 85 -13.50 5.22 -30.02
N PRO A 86 -12.45 4.49 -29.63
CA PRO A 86 -12.55 3.06 -29.33
C PRO A 86 -13.21 2.81 -27.97
N SER A 87 -14.26 1.99 -27.90
CA SER A 87 -14.97 1.65 -26.67
C SER A 87 -14.93 0.14 -26.42
N HIS A 88 -14.96 -0.27 -25.15
CA HIS A 88 -15.14 -1.68 -24.79
C HIS A 88 -16.62 -2.11 -24.84
N PHE A 89 -17.53 -1.16 -24.66
CA PHE A 89 -18.99 -1.37 -24.68
C PHE A 89 -19.60 -0.87 -26.00
N PRO A 90 -20.79 -1.35 -26.39
CA PRO A 90 -21.46 -0.93 -27.63
C PRO A 90 -21.69 0.59 -27.69
N ASP A 91 -22.02 1.19 -26.54
CA ASP A 91 -22.25 2.62 -26.41
C ASP A 91 -21.31 3.26 -25.38
N ARG A 92 -21.02 4.56 -25.56
CA ARG A 92 -20.24 5.36 -24.62
C ARG A 92 -20.69 6.81 -24.62
N ILE A 93 -20.69 7.42 -23.44
CA ILE A 93 -20.94 8.85 -23.25
C ILE A 93 -19.74 9.67 -23.76
N ILE A 94 -20.01 10.64 -24.65
CA ILE A 94 -18.98 11.50 -25.24
C ILE A 94 -19.34 12.97 -24.98
N GLY A 95 -18.42 13.72 -24.38
CA GLY A 95 -18.53 15.17 -24.22
C GLY A 95 -17.82 15.90 -25.36
N CYS A 96 -18.56 16.60 -26.22
CA CYS A 96 -17.98 17.43 -27.28
C CYS A 96 -17.76 18.86 -26.80
N LEU A 97 -16.51 19.31 -26.73
CA LEU A 97 -16.13 20.66 -26.33
C LEU A 97 -15.86 21.53 -27.57
N CYS A 98 -16.91 22.05 -28.21
CA CYS A 98 -16.81 22.72 -29.51
C CYS A 98 -15.95 24.01 -29.53
N LYS A 99 -15.82 24.74 -28.43
CA LYS A 99 -15.13 26.06 -28.40
C LYS A 99 -13.74 26.05 -27.77
N PHE A 100 -13.47 25.17 -26.82
CA PHE A 100 -12.22 25.18 -26.04
C PHE A 100 -11.04 24.55 -26.79
N GLN A 101 -11.31 23.58 -27.67
CA GLN A 101 -10.27 22.83 -28.36
C GLN A 101 -9.41 23.70 -29.32
N TYR A 102 -9.98 24.77 -29.87
CA TYR A 102 -9.25 25.73 -30.71
C TYR A 102 -8.15 26.48 -29.94
N TYR A 103 -8.35 26.80 -28.66
CA TYR A 103 -7.40 27.59 -27.88
C TYR A 103 -6.18 26.78 -27.43
N LEU A 104 -6.35 25.50 -27.09
CA LEU A 104 -5.24 24.62 -26.73
C LEU A 104 -4.35 24.30 -27.93
N LYS A 105 -4.96 24.05 -29.10
CA LYS A 105 -4.19 23.76 -30.32
C LYS A 105 -3.34 24.95 -30.75
N LYS A 106 -3.92 26.17 -30.69
CA LYS A 106 -3.19 27.42 -30.95
C LYS A 106 -2.02 27.63 -30.00
N LYS A 107 -2.13 27.20 -28.74
CA LYS A 107 -1.06 27.34 -27.75
C LYS A 107 0.07 26.35 -27.99
N VAL A 108 -0.25 25.09 -28.34
CA VAL A 108 0.76 24.07 -28.71
C VAL A 108 1.50 24.47 -29.99
N GLU A 109 0.81 24.99 -31.00
CA GLU A 109 1.43 25.48 -32.25
C GLU A 109 2.26 26.76 -32.07
N LEU A 110 2.04 27.54 -31.00
CA LEU A 110 2.83 28.73 -30.66
C LEU A 110 4.05 28.42 -29.78
N GLU A 111 4.04 27.28 -29.08
CA GLU A 111 5.12 26.82 -28.21
C GLU A 111 6.06 25.80 -28.90
N SER A 112 5.81 25.46 -30.17
CA SER A 112 6.63 24.61 -31.04
C SER A 112 7.34 25.40 -32.13
#